data_AF-A0A9D1DNP6-F1
#
_entry.id   AF-A0A9D1DNP6-F1
#
_cell.length_a   1.000
_cell.length_b   1.000
_cell.length_c   1.000
_cell.angle_alpha   90.00
_cell.angle_beta   90.00
_cell.angle_gamma   90.00
#
_symmetry.space_group_name_H-M   'P 1'
#
loop_
_entity.id
_entity.type
_entity.pdbx_description
1 polymer ?
#
loop_
_entity_poly.entity_id
_entity_poly.type
_entity_poly.pdbx_seq_one_letter_code
_entity_poly.pdbx_strand_id
1 'polypeptide(L)'
;MKRKKLGKFWTAVLTVFAAAVFFAVPAWAAETGADPAFEMDGSTLVKYSGSATHVQIPDGVTAIGDRAFAGNTTLSAVSIPEGVTEIGQESFYRCANLRILNLPESTVSVGSRAFAGCGRLLDINLPESIAEIPDGAFSGCSGLRSVSGGEGVRRIGTEAFWGCSSLSGFSIPAGVTEIGQGAFSGCSSLTAAVVPEGVSVLPDRAFQSCTRLSEITLPQGLAQIGGSAFADCVSLRSVDIPDGAQLGEGIFSGCTALETVSLPRNITAIPARTFSYCTSLREFILPESVTEIGQGAFRSCRSLASVEFPAALVSIGDQAFEGCTALRTAVIPGNLHTLGTQAFAGCTALETVRFSGYLAELPAECFAGDTALRSAVLPASLAAIGERAFDGCTALTEVYIPQTVTSIGDGAFPQSTVLTGAENSYAQTYAQSSGLAFRAAEAPSVPEQPVEPAVQGSLAIDTEWHRMAPGDLYDIAVSVSGMDGRELRVYSSRDGIAQVTPLGNGRYRVAGRAAGTAYIMFEVYEGDTQITHASVRIEVAPGADRAGERGNNVSYFG
;
A
#
# COMPACT_ATOMS: atom_id res chain seq x y z
N MET A 1 -10.52 -4.45 29.75
CA MET A 1 -10.79 -3.00 29.57
C MET A 1 -10.97 -2.54 28.10
N LYS A 2 -10.96 -3.43 27.08
CA LYS A 2 -11.09 -3.06 25.64
C LYS A 2 -12.40 -3.44 24.92
N ARG A 3 -13.36 -4.08 25.60
CA ARG A 3 -14.77 -4.10 25.13
C ARG A 3 -15.36 -2.70 24.89
N LYS A 4 -14.71 -1.66 25.44
CA LYS A 4 -15.04 -0.24 25.22
C LYS A 4 -14.38 0.42 24.00
N LYS A 5 -13.43 -0.19 23.26
CA LYS A 5 -12.83 0.42 22.05
C LYS A 5 -13.34 -0.20 20.74
N LEU A 6 -13.43 -1.53 20.67
CA LEU A 6 -14.09 -2.21 19.52
C LEU A 6 -15.60 -1.93 19.51
N GLY A 7 -16.22 -1.93 20.69
CA GLY A 7 -17.59 -1.45 20.88
C GLY A 7 -17.74 0.06 20.64
N LYS A 8 -16.68 0.88 20.73
CA LYS A 8 -16.68 2.30 20.35
C LYS A 8 -16.41 2.55 18.86
N PHE A 9 -15.75 1.64 18.16
CA PHE A 9 -15.57 1.71 16.71
C PHE A 9 -16.84 1.26 16.01
N TRP A 10 -17.43 0.12 16.44
CA TRP A 10 -18.77 -0.28 16.00
C TRP A 10 -19.81 0.73 16.46
N THR A 11 -19.79 1.24 17.69
CA THR A 11 -20.72 2.33 18.02
C THR A 11 -20.36 3.63 17.32
N ALA A 12 -19.14 4.04 16.99
CA ALA A 12 -18.93 5.29 16.24
C ALA A 12 -19.34 5.15 14.76
N VAL A 13 -19.03 4.01 14.12
CA VAL A 13 -19.44 3.70 12.75
C VAL A 13 -20.94 3.36 12.68
N LEU A 14 -21.59 2.78 13.69
CA LEU A 14 -23.06 2.62 13.76
C LEU A 14 -23.79 3.84 14.33
N THR A 15 -23.20 4.65 15.21
CA THR A 15 -23.86 5.85 15.80
C THR A 15 -23.81 7.05 14.89
N VAL A 16 -22.97 7.05 13.86
CA VAL A 16 -23.14 7.96 12.71
C VAL A 16 -24.32 7.52 11.83
N PHE A 17 -24.74 6.25 11.88
CA PHE A 17 -25.73 5.67 10.95
C PHE A 17 -27.13 5.44 11.55
N ALA A 18 -27.39 5.89 12.78
CA ALA A 18 -28.70 5.76 13.42
C ALA A 18 -29.60 7.01 13.27
N ALA A 19 -29.43 7.78 12.19
CA ALA A 19 -30.46 8.69 11.75
C ALA A 19 -30.90 8.22 10.36
N ALA A 20 -31.95 7.39 10.33
CA ALA A 20 -32.83 7.40 9.18
C ALA A 20 -33.30 8.86 9.04
N VAL A 21 -32.64 9.62 8.18
CA VAL A 21 -33.12 10.95 7.81
C VAL A 21 -34.34 10.65 6.96
N PHE A 22 -35.49 10.52 7.63
CA PHE A 22 -36.78 10.67 6.99
C PHE A 22 -36.78 12.09 6.42
N PHE A 23 -36.37 12.21 5.16
CA PHE A 23 -36.57 13.43 4.41
C PHE A 23 -38.08 13.51 4.16
N ALA A 24 -38.78 14.20 5.06
CA ALA A 24 -40.16 14.57 4.85
C ALA A 24 -40.28 15.15 3.44
N VAL A 25 -41.28 14.69 2.69
CA VAL A 25 -41.65 15.24 1.38
C VAL A 25 -41.68 16.76 1.56
N PRO A 26 -40.82 17.52 0.88
CA PRO A 26 -40.68 18.94 1.16
C PRO A 26 -42.01 19.67 0.95
N ALA A 27 -42.29 20.74 1.70
CA ALA A 27 -43.58 21.45 1.56
C ALA A 27 -43.83 21.98 0.12
N TRP A 28 -42.77 22.28 -0.64
CA TRP A 28 -42.84 22.67 -2.06
C TRP A 28 -43.28 21.52 -2.99
N ALA A 29 -43.38 20.30 -2.47
CA ALA A 29 -43.75 19.13 -3.23
C ALA A 29 -45.25 18.89 -3.38
N ALA A 30 -46.07 19.67 -2.67
CA ALA A 30 -47.53 19.54 -2.69
C ALA A 30 -48.21 20.27 -3.87
N GLU A 31 -47.48 21.03 -4.69
CA GLU A 31 -48.05 21.82 -5.80
C GLU A 31 -48.07 21.00 -7.10
N THR A 32 -49.22 20.38 -7.39
CA THR A 32 -49.44 19.58 -8.61
C THR A 32 -50.00 20.45 -9.74
N GLY A 33 -49.11 21.07 -10.51
CA GLY A 33 -49.45 21.66 -11.81
C GLY A 33 -48.83 20.84 -12.94
N ALA A 34 -49.53 20.66 -14.06
CA ALA A 34 -48.94 20.06 -15.26
C ALA A 34 -47.91 21.04 -15.85
N ASP A 35 -46.63 20.83 -15.59
CA ASP A 35 -45.55 21.62 -16.19
C ASP A 35 -45.38 21.19 -17.67
N PRO A 36 -45.59 22.10 -18.65
CA PRO A 36 -45.46 21.78 -20.07
C PRO A 36 -44.02 21.42 -20.47
N ALA A 37 -43.04 21.62 -19.58
CA ALA A 37 -41.66 21.24 -19.80
C ALA A 37 -41.40 19.72 -19.74
N PHE A 38 -42.34 18.93 -19.21
CA PHE A 38 -42.27 17.47 -19.20
C PHE A 38 -42.68 16.87 -20.55
N GLU A 39 -41.81 16.03 -21.11
CA GLU A 39 -42.07 15.21 -22.29
C GLU A 39 -42.27 13.75 -21.85
N MET A 40 -43.48 13.24 -22.05
CA MET A 40 -43.93 11.92 -21.59
C MET A 40 -44.12 10.95 -22.76
N ASP A 41 -43.69 9.70 -22.60
CA ASP A 41 -44.07 8.56 -23.45
C ASP A 41 -44.77 7.51 -22.59
N GLY A 42 -46.11 7.46 -22.68
CA GLY A 42 -46.94 6.71 -21.74
C GLY A 42 -46.70 7.19 -20.30
N SER A 43 -46.28 6.27 -19.43
CA SER A 43 -45.92 6.54 -18.02
C SER A 43 -44.42 6.84 -17.82
N THR A 44 -43.65 6.99 -18.89
CA THR A 44 -42.20 7.28 -18.82
C THR A 44 -41.95 8.77 -19.03
N LEU A 45 -41.21 9.40 -18.11
CA LEU A 45 -40.70 10.76 -18.29
C LEU A 45 -39.45 10.71 -19.16
N VAL A 46 -39.57 11.09 -20.43
CA VAL A 46 -38.47 10.99 -21.41
C VAL A 46 -37.53 12.20 -21.32
N LYS A 47 -38.08 13.38 -21.03
CA LYS A 47 -37.30 14.61 -20.97
C LYS A 47 -37.96 15.69 -20.13
N TYR A 48 -37.14 16.48 -19.45
CA TYR A 48 -37.55 17.73 -18.81
C TYR A 48 -36.73 18.89 -19.40
N SER A 49 -37.41 19.82 -20.05
CA SER A 49 -36.80 20.98 -20.74
C SER A 49 -36.88 22.29 -19.94
N GLY A 50 -37.38 22.23 -18.70
CA GLY A 50 -37.69 23.38 -17.87
C GLY A 50 -36.48 23.93 -17.12
N SER A 51 -36.63 25.15 -16.62
CA SER A 51 -35.60 25.89 -15.86
C SER A 51 -35.96 26.08 -14.39
N ALA A 52 -37.01 25.39 -13.89
CA ALA A 52 -37.39 25.45 -12.48
C ALA A 52 -36.25 24.96 -11.58
N THR A 53 -36.10 25.60 -10.42
CA THR A 53 -35.11 25.22 -9.41
C THR A 53 -35.59 24.05 -8.54
N HIS A 54 -36.90 23.82 -8.51
CA HIS A 54 -37.57 22.75 -7.77
C HIS A 54 -38.56 22.08 -8.72
N VAL A 55 -38.49 20.75 -8.82
CA VAL A 55 -39.32 19.99 -9.76
C VAL A 55 -40.03 18.86 -9.02
N GLN A 56 -41.34 18.78 -9.23
CA GLN A 56 -42.19 17.66 -8.84
C GLN A 56 -42.47 16.82 -10.08
N ILE A 57 -41.97 15.59 -10.10
CA ILE A 57 -42.33 14.67 -11.18
C ILE A 57 -43.80 14.25 -10.99
N PRO A 58 -44.66 14.29 -12.04
CA PRO A 58 -46.08 14.01 -11.90
C PRO A 58 -46.40 12.61 -11.35
N ASP A 59 -47.47 12.48 -10.58
CA ASP A 59 -47.98 11.18 -10.16
C ASP A 59 -48.33 10.30 -11.38
N GLY A 60 -48.11 8.99 -11.25
CA GLY A 60 -48.34 8.01 -12.33
C GLY A 60 -47.16 7.81 -13.27
N VAL A 61 -46.07 8.57 -13.10
CA VAL A 61 -44.78 8.24 -13.73
C VAL A 61 -44.24 6.95 -13.13
N THR A 62 -43.89 5.99 -13.98
CA THR A 62 -43.32 4.69 -13.55
C THR A 62 -41.83 4.57 -13.86
N ALA A 63 -41.31 5.40 -14.77
CA ALA A 63 -39.90 5.40 -15.15
C ALA A 63 -39.42 6.80 -15.52
N ILE A 64 -38.17 7.11 -15.19
CA ILE A 64 -37.43 8.27 -15.69
C ILE A 64 -36.50 7.78 -16.79
N GLY A 65 -36.69 8.26 -18.01
CA GLY A 65 -35.91 7.84 -19.17
C GLY A 65 -34.46 8.30 -19.15
N ASP A 66 -33.67 7.73 -20.05
CA ASP A 66 -32.28 8.09 -20.24
C ASP A 66 -32.12 9.58 -20.51
N ARG A 67 -31.16 10.20 -19.80
CA ARG A 67 -30.84 11.63 -19.93
C ARG A 67 -32.00 12.61 -19.70
N ALA A 68 -33.10 12.18 -19.06
CA ALA A 68 -34.30 13.01 -18.94
C ALA A 68 -34.07 14.42 -18.35
N PHE A 69 -33.16 14.55 -17.38
CA PHE A 69 -32.74 15.81 -16.76
C PHE A 69 -31.27 16.18 -17.07
N ALA A 70 -30.59 15.45 -17.97
CA ALA A 70 -29.15 15.61 -18.17
C ALA A 70 -28.76 17.05 -18.54
N GLY A 71 -27.74 17.57 -17.86
CA GLY A 71 -27.21 18.91 -18.03
C GLY A 71 -28.10 20.02 -17.46
N ASN A 72 -29.15 19.68 -16.69
CA ASN A 72 -29.99 20.70 -16.07
C ASN A 72 -29.23 21.41 -14.94
N THR A 73 -28.70 22.58 -15.27
CA THR A 73 -27.90 23.39 -14.35
C THR A 73 -28.75 24.30 -13.46
N THR A 74 -30.07 24.37 -13.61
CA THR A 74 -30.93 25.20 -12.73
C THR A 74 -31.57 24.38 -11.62
N LEU A 75 -31.82 23.10 -11.87
CA LEU A 75 -32.44 22.17 -10.93
C LEU A 75 -31.61 22.04 -9.65
N SER A 76 -32.24 22.35 -8.52
CA SER A 76 -31.64 22.27 -7.19
C SER A 76 -32.30 21.22 -6.29
N ALA A 77 -33.55 20.87 -6.56
CA ALA A 77 -34.24 19.79 -5.88
C ALA A 77 -35.26 19.12 -6.80
N VAL A 78 -35.35 17.79 -6.72
CA VAL A 78 -36.37 17.00 -7.43
C VAL A 78 -37.04 16.04 -6.45
N SER A 79 -38.35 15.93 -6.58
CA SER A 79 -39.15 14.92 -5.88
C SER A 79 -39.64 13.92 -6.90
N ILE A 80 -39.34 12.65 -6.62
CA ILE A 80 -39.68 11.51 -7.46
C ILE A 80 -40.86 10.81 -6.76
N PRO A 81 -42.03 10.68 -7.42
CA PRO A 81 -43.22 10.11 -6.80
C PRO A 81 -43.05 8.61 -6.54
N GLU A 82 -43.80 8.11 -5.56
CA GLU A 82 -43.95 6.68 -5.35
C GLU A 82 -44.59 6.03 -6.59
N GLY A 83 -44.02 4.91 -7.04
CA GLY A 83 -44.40 4.22 -8.27
C GLY A 83 -43.33 4.27 -9.36
N VAL A 84 -42.33 5.16 -9.24
CA VAL A 84 -41.16 5.14 -10.12
C VAL A 84 -40.28 3.95 -9.77
N THR A 85 -40.20 2.98 -10.67
CA THR A 85 -39.42 1.75 -10.49
C THR A 85 -38.06 1.81 -11.18
N GLU A 86 -37.88 2.71 -12.15
CA GLU A 86 -36.69 2.77 -13.00
C GLU A 86 -36.19 4.20 -13.17
N ILE A 87 -34.88 4.38 -12.98
CA ILE A 87 -34.15 5.62 -13.26
C ILE A 87 -33.12 5.33 -14.35
N GLY A 88 -33.30 5.91 -15.52
CA GLY A 88 -32.50 5.63 -16.72
C GLY A 88 -31.04 6.11 -16.64
N GLN A 89 -30.26 5.64 -17.61
CA GLN A 89 -28.86 5.99 -17.78
C GLN A 89 -28.70 7.51 -17.93
N GLU A 90 -27.74 8.08 -17.20
CA GLU A 90 -27.41 9.51 -17.26
C GLU A 90 -28.62 10.44 -17.00
N SER A 91 -29.70 9.96 -16.39
CA SER A 91 -30.96 10.69 -16.20
C SER A 91 -30.78 12.06 -15.53
N PHE A 92 -29.90 12.18 -14.54
CA PHE A 92 -29.52 13.44 -13.88
C PHE A 92 -28.04 13.81 -14.12
N TYR A 93 -27.43 13.30 -15.19
CA TYR A 93 -26.02 13.55 -15.52
C TYR A 93 -25.72 15.05 -15.58
N ARG A 94 -24.69 15.50 -14.85
CA ARG A 94 -24.26 16.90 -14.77
C ARG A 94 -25.36 17.89 -14.35
N CYS A 95 -26.32 17.46 -13.54
CA CYS A 95 -27.19 18.36 -12.79
C CYS A 95 -26.41 19.02 -11.64
N ALA A 96 -25.47 19.92 -11.98
CA ALA A 96 -24.43 20.42 -11.06
C ALA A 96 -24.98 21.20 -9.85
N ASN A 97 -26.22 21.69 -9.93
CA ASN A 97 -26.89 22.40 -8.84
C ASN A 97 -27.84 21.53 -8.01
N LEU A 98 -28.05 20.28 -8.40
CA LEU A 98 -28.94 19.36 -7.69
C LEU A 98 -28.36 19.07 -6.31
N ARG A 99 -29.15 19.38 -5.28
CA ARG A 99 -28.79 19.24 -3.86
C ARG A 99 -29.62 18.19 -3.15
N ILE A 100 -30.91 18.13 -3.48
CA ILE A 100 -31.91 17.28 -2.82
C ILE A 100 -32.52 16.37 -3.87
N LEU A 101 -32.31 15.08 -3.74
CA LEU A 101 -32.94 14.02 -4.51
C LEU A 101 -33.16 12.84 -3.59
N ASN A 102 -34.41 12.40 -3.47
CA ASN A 102 -34.77 11.20 -2.74
C ASN A 102 -35.24 10.15 -3.74
N LEU A 103 -34.69 8.95 -3.62
CA LEU A 103 -35.18 7.78 -4.35
C LEU A 103 -36.41 7.24 -3.62
N PRO A 104 -37.54 7.00 -4.31
CA PRO A 104 -38.70 6.36 -3.69
C PRO A 104 -38.38 4.90 -3.38
N GLU A 105 -39.01 4.32 -2.34
CA GLU A 105 -38.80 2.92 -1.95
C GLU A 105 -39.22 1.93 -3.04
N SER A 106 -40.06 2.38 -3.97
CA SER A 106 -40.45 1.65 -5.18
C SER A 106 -39.36 1.56 -6.24
N THR A 107 -38.22 2.28 -6.12
CA THR A 107 -37.13 2.23 -7.10
C THR A 107 -36.47 0.86 -7.10
N VAL A 108 -36.44 0.20 -8.26
CA VAL A 108 -35.82 -1.13 -8.43
C VAL A 108 -34.50 -1.04 -9.18
N SER A 109 -34.41 -0.14 -10.17
CA SER A 109 -33.21 0.01 -11.00
C SER A 109 -32.77 1.46 -11.14
N VAL A 110 -31.46 1.64 -11.15
CA VAL A 110 -30.76 2.88 -11.50
C VAL A 110 -29.85 2.58 -12.67
N GLY A 111 -29.75 3.48 -13.64
CA GLY A 111 -28.88 3.35 -14.81
C GLY A 111 -27.48 3.90 -14.56
N SER A 112 -26.53 3.49 -15.42
CA SER A 112 -25.15 3.97 -15.34
C SER A 112 -25.07 5.49 -15.39
N ARG A 113 -24.20 6.07 -14.58
CA ARG A 113 -23.98 7.53 -14.47
C ARG A 113 -25.24 8.36 -14.20
N ALA A 114 -26.31 7.77 -13.66
CA ALA A 114 -27.58 8.46 -13.42
C ALA A 114 -27.41 9.79 -12.69
N PHE A 115 -26.54 9.88 -11.69
CA PHE A 115 -26.30 11.11 -10.91
C PHE A 115 -24.88 11.66 -11.09
N ALA A 116 -24.13 11.19 -12.09
CA ALA A 116 -22.74 11.58 -12.24
C ALA A 116 -22.62 13.09 -12.52
N GLY A 117 -21.74 13.78 -11.81
CA GLY A 117 -21.54 15.22 -11.90
C GLY A 117 -22.57 16.06 -11.15
N CYS A 118 -23.44 15.46 -10.33
CA CYS A 118 -24.26 16.17 -9.35
C CYS A 118 -23.40 16.66 -8.18
N GLY A 119 -22.49 17.61 -8.43
CA GLY A 119 -21.46 18.05 -7.49
C GLY A 119 -21.98 18.73 -6.22
N ARG A 120 -23.28 19.04 -6.14
CA ARG A 120 -23.93 19.64 -4.96
C ARG A 120 -24.87 18.70 -4.21
N LEU A 121 -25.03 17.46 -4.67
CA LEU A 121 -25.83 16.44 -3.99
C LEU A 121 -25.16 16.15 -2.65
N LEU A 122 -25.89 16.32 -1.54
CA LEU A 122 -25.30 16.22 -0.21
C LEU A 122 -25.38 14.82 0.37
N ASP A 123 -26.52 14.16 0.22
CA ASP A 123 -26.82 12.88 0.82
C ASP A 123 -27.74 12.11 -0.13
N ILE A 124 -27.70 10.79 -0.10
CA ILE A 124 -28.69 9.94 -0.79
C ILE A 124 -29.05 8.72 0.04
N ASN A 125 -30.33 8.39 0.06
CA ASN A 125 -30.84 7.15 0.64
C ASN A 125 -31.12 6.16 -0.49
N LEU A 126 -30.50 4.98 -0.42
CA LEU A 126 -30.73 3.87 -1.36
C LEU A 126 -31.86 2.98 -0.81
N PRO A 127 -32.94 2.77 -1.58
CA PRO A 127 -34.01 1.83 -1.24
C PRO A 127 -33.49 0.42 -0.98
N GLU A 128 -34.20 -0.34 -0.14
CA GLU A 128 -33.84 -1.73 0.20
C GLU A 128 -33.87 -2.68 -1.03
N SER A 129 -34.69 -2.33 -2.03
CA SER A 129 -34.84 -3.06 -3.29
C SER A 129 -33.65 -2.96 -4.24
N ILE A 130 -32.74 -1.99 -4.05
CA ILE A 130 -31.59 -1.79 -4.94
C ILE A 130 -30.57 -2.92 -4.74
N ALA A 131 -30.39 -3.74 -5.79
CA ALA A 131 -29.41 -4.82 -5.82
C ALA A 131 -28.01 -4.37 -6.27
N GLU A 132 -27.90 -3.20 -6.90
CA GLU A 132 -26.66 -2.72 -7.52
C GLU A 132 -26.56 -1.19 -7.50
N ILE A 133 -25.36 -0.70 -7.25
CA ILE A 133 -24.96 0.68 -7.56
C ILE A 133 -24.24 0.65 -8.90
N PRO A 134 -24.82 1.16 -10.01
CA PRO A 134 -24.26 1.01 -11.34
C PRO A 134 -22.96 1.76 -11.59
N ASP A 135 -22.33 1.46 -12.73
CA ASP A 135 -21.12 2.13 -13.21
C ASP A 135 -21.29 3.66 -13.21
N GLY A 136 -20.40 4.34 -12.50
CA GLY A 136 -20.32 5.78 -12.41
C GLY A 136 -21.55 6.47 -11.80
N ALA A 137 -22.47 5.75 -11.14
CA ALA A 137 -23.76 6.29 -10.70
C ALA A 137 -23.66 7.63 -9.97
N PHE A 138 -22.65 7.81 -9.11
CA PHE A 138 -22.37 9.03 -8.33
C PHE A 138 -21.00 9.64 -8.67
N SER A 139 -20.40 9.28 -9.80
CA SER A 139 -19.09 9.79 -10.21
C SER A 139 -19.08 11.32 -10.28
N GLY A 140 -18.15 11.97 -9.59
CA GLY A 140 -18.03 13.43 -9.53
C GLY A 140 -19.05 14.13 -8.63
N CYS A 141 -19.82 13.40 -7.82
CA CYS A 141 -20.66 13.97 -6.76
C CYS A 141 -19.79 14.47 -5.59
N SER A 142 -18.97 15.50 -5.83
CA SER A 142 -17.98 16.01 -4.88
C SER A 142 -18.57 16.58 -3.59
N GLY A 143 -19.85 16.96 -3.60
CA GLY A 143 -20.61 17.40 -2.43
C GLY A 143 -21.20 16.27 -1.59
N LEU A 144 -21.20 15.02 -2.08
CA LEU A 144 -21.85 13.87 -1.42
C LEU A 144 -21.09 13.50 -0.16
N ARG A 145 -21.75 13.57 0.99
CA ARG A 145 -21.19 13.37 2.33
C ARG A 145 -21.52 12.00 2.89
N SER A 146 -22.75 11.53 2.64
CA SER A 146 -23.24 10.25 3.13
C SER A 146 -24.11 9.53 2.10
N VAL A 147 -24.09 8.21 2.18
CA VAL A 147 -24.98 7.30 1.45
C VAL A 147 -25.54 6.34 2.49
N SER A 148 -26.86 6.30 2.63
CA SER A 148 -27.56 5.44 3.60
C SER A 148 -28.42 4.40 2.88
N GLY A 149 -28.88 3.38 3.62
CA GLY A 149 -29.69 2.29 3.07
C GLY A 149 -28.89 1.33 2.18
N GLY A 150 -29.56 0.68 1.23
CA GLY A 150 -28.90 -0.19 0.25
C GLY A 150 -28.37 -1.52 0.82
N GLU A 151 -28.97 -2.03 1.90
CA GLU A 151 -28.58 -3.33 2.48
C GLU A 151 -28.75 -4.50 1.49
N GLY A 152 -29.58 -4.33 0.45
CA GLY A 152 -29.75 -5.26 -0.66
C GLY A 152 -28.62 -5.27 -1.70
N VAL A 153 -27.71 -4.28 -1.67
CA VAL A 153 -26.68 -4.10 -2.69
C VAL A 153 -25.69 -5.27 -2.69
N ARG A 154 -25.51 -5.88 -3.85
CA ARG A 154 -24.57 -6.98 -4.11
C ARG A 154 -23.37 -6.56 -4.95
N ARG A 155 -23.53 -5.51 -5.75
CA ARG A 155 -22.52 -5.01 -6.70
C ARG A 155 -22.38 -3.50 -6.63
N ILE A 156 -21.15 -3.03 -6.59
CA ILE A 156 -20.79 -1.62 -6.75
C ILE A 156 -20.00 -1.50 -8.06
N GLY A 157 -20.52 -0.74 -9.01
CA GLY A 157 -19.98 -0.61 -10.35
C GLY A 157 -18.66 0.15 -10.43
N THR A 158 -18.07 0.12 -11.61
CA THR A 158 -16.84 0.84 -11.97
C THR A 158 -17.05 2.34 -11.76
N GLU A 159 -16.12 2.99 -11.04
CA GLU A 159 -16.15 4.43 -10.76
C GLU A 159 -17.44 4.93 -10.07
N ALA A 160 -18.22 4.04 -9.44
CA ALA A 160 -19.53 4.37 -8.86
C ALA A 160 -19.52 5.63 -7.96
N PHE A 161 -18.48 5.82 -7.16
CA PHE A 161 -18.25 6.97 -6.28
C PHE A 161 -16.94 7.72 -6.60
N TRP A 162 -16.43 7.60 -7.83
CA TRP A 162 -15.19 8.27 -8.23
C TRP A 162 -15.30 9.77 -7.97
N GLY A 163 -14.33 10.38 -7.31
CA GLY A 163 -14.30 11.82 -7.05
C GLY A 163 -15.37 12.34 -6.07
N CYS A 164 -16.05 11.48 -5.31
CA CYS A 164 -16.90 11.87 -4.20
C CYS A 164 -16.06 12.39 -3.02
N SER A 165 -15.41 13.54 -3.20
CA SER A 165 -14.35 14.05 -2.32
C SER A 165 -14.82 14.46 -0.91
N SER A 166 -16.12 14.69 -0.71
CA SER A 166 -16.74 14.95 0.60
C SER A 166 -17.25 13.70 1.31
N LEU A 167 -17.20 12.52 0.66
CA LEU A 167 -17.78 11.29 1.21
C LEU A 167 -16.97 10.84 2.41
N SER A 168 -17.56 10.97 3.59
CA SER A 168 -16.95 10.56 4.86
C SER A 168 -17.74 9.47 5.56
N GLY A 169 -19.05 9.35 5.26
CA GLY A 169 -19.98 8.42 5.89
C GLY A 169 -20.51 7.40 4.90
N PHE A 170 -19.64 6.50 4.41
CA PHE A 170 -20.08 5.35 3.62
C PHE A 170 -19.60 4.05 4.27
N SER A 171 -20.55 3.18 4.58
CA SER A 171 -20.27 1.79 4.95
C SER A 171 -20.62 0.91 3.76
N ILE A 172 -19.66 0.13 3.26
CA ILE A 172 -19.93 -0.84 2.21
C ILE A 172 -20.90 -1.88 2.77
N PRO A 173 -22.08 -2.11 2.14
CA PRO A 173 -23.05 -3.07 2.66
C PRO A 173 -22.46 -4.48 2.77
N ALA A 174 -22.79 -5.20 3.84
CA ALA A 174 -22.20 -6.51 4.13
C ALA A 174 -22.50 -7.57 3.06
N GLY A 175 -23.58 -7.38 2.28
CA GLY A 175 -23.98 -8.26 1.19
C GLY A 175 -23.20 -8.08 -0.12
N VAL A 176 -22.33 -7.07 -0.23
CA VAL A 176 -21.54 -6.79 -1.44
C VAL A 176 -20.53 -7.91 -1.68
N THR A 177 -20.52 -8.42 -2.90
CA THR A 177 -19.59 -9.45 -3.38
C THR A 177 -18.69 -8.95 -4.50
N GLU A 178 -19.05 -7.84 -5.14
CA GLU A 178 -18.31 -7.26 -6.27
C GLU A 178 -18.15 -5.75 -6.12
N ILE A 179 -16.91 -5.28 -6.28
CA ILE A 179 -16.54 -3.87 -6.34
C ILE A 179 -15.87 -3.64 -7.69
N GLY A 180 -16.28 -2.59 -8.40
CA GLY A 180 -15.75 -2.21 -9.71
C GLY A 180 -14.50 -1.33 -9.61
N GLN A 181 -13.74 -1.29 -10.71
CA GLN A 181 -12.50 -0.52 -10.80
C GLN A 181 -12.72 0.95 -10.40
N GLY A 182 -11.85 1.49 -9.55
CA GLY A 182 -11.91 2.90 -9.15
C GLY A 182 -13.18 3.31 -8.39
N ALA A 183 -13.97 2.36 -7.86
CA ALA A 183 -15.27 2.64 -7.26
C ALA A 183 -15.24 3.76 -6.20
N PHE A 184 -14.20 3.85 -5.38
CA PHE A 184 -14.03 4.88 -4.35
C PHE A 184 -12.81 5.78 -4.60
N SER A 185 -12.24 5.75 -5.81
CA SER A 185 -11.08 6.57 -6.14
C SER A 185 -11.40 8.05 -5.97
N GLY A 186 -10.57 8.80 -5.24
CA GLY A 186 -10.77 10.22 -4.99
C GLY A 186 -11.80 10.54 -3.91
N CYS A 187 -12.30 9.56 -3.15
CA CYS A 187 -13.06 9.79 -1.92
C CYS A 187 -12.16 10.33 -0.81
N SER A 188 -11.63 11.54 -0.99
CA SER A 188 -10.59 12.15 -0.15
C SER A 188 -11.01 12.43 1.30
N SER A 189 -12.31 12.41 1.61
CA SER A 189 -12.82 12.58 2.97
C SER A 189 -13.07 11.27 3.72
N LEU A 190 -12.95 10.12 3.05
CA LEU A 190 -13.18 8.81 3.65
C LEU A 190 -12.05 8.51 4.63
N THR A 191 -12.39 8.29 5.91
CA THR A 191 -11.40 8.08 6.98
C THR A 191 -11.15 6.61 7.28
N ALA A 192 -12.17 5.77 7.09
CA ALA A 192 -12.10 4.34 7.33
C ALA A 192 -12.95 3.58 6.30
N ALA A 193 -12.55 2.36 5.97
CA ALA A 193 -13.31 1.46 5.12
C ALA A 193 -13.26 0.01 5.64
N VAL A 194 -14.37 -0.71 5.50
CA VAL A 194 -14.44 -2.16 5.76
C VAL A 194 -14.88 -2.81 4.47
N VAL A 195 -13.98 -3.61 3.88
CA VAL A 195 -14.30 -4.41 2.69
C VAL A 195 -15.01 -5.69 3.16
N PRO A 196 -16.24 -6.00 2.68
CA PRO A 196 -17.02 -7.14 3.15
C PRO A 196 -16.38 -8.51 2.87
N GLU A 197 -16.66 -9.50 3.71
CA GLU A 197 -16.16 -10.90 3.58
C GLU A 197 -16.58 -11.59 2.27
N GLY A 198 -17.64 -11.12 1.61
CA GLY A 198 -18.07 -11.64 0.31
C GLY A 198 -17.19 -11.20 -0.87
N VAL A 199 -16.30 -10.23 -0.68
CA VAL A 199 -15.45 -9.67 -1.75
C VAL A 199 -14.18 -10.50 -1.90
N SER A 200 -14.03 -11.14 -3.07
CA SER A 200 -12.84 -11.95 -3.41
C SER A 200 -11.76 -11.17 -4.16
N VAL A 201 -12.12 -10.08 -4.84
CA VAL A 201 -11.20 -9.24 -5.61
C VAL A 201 -11.42 -7.79 -5.23
N LEU A 202 -10.35 -7.11 -4.82
CA LEU A 202 -10.33 -5.67 -4.74
C LEU A 202 -9.73 -5.14 -6.05
N PRO A 203 -10.47 -4.42 -6.91
CA PRO A 203 -10.00 -4.09 -8.26
C PRO A 203 -9.00 -2.94 -8.26
N ASP A 204 -8.44 -2.67 -9.44
CA ASP A 204 -7.55 -1.55 -9.68
C ASP A 204 -8.14 -0.23 -9.17
N ARG A 205 -7.29 0.57 -8.53
CA ARG A 205 -7.63 1.93 -8.05
C ARG A 205 -8.82 2.00 -7.09
N ALA A 206 -9.28 0.90 -6.51
CA ALA A 206 -10.53 0.86 -5.73
C ALA A 206 -10.65 1.99 -4.70
N PHE A 207 -9.56 2.33 -3.99
CA PHE A 207 -9.47 3.40 -3.00
C PHE A 207 -8.32 4.40 -3.32
N GLN A 208 -7.92 4.52 -4.59
CA GLN A 208 -6.86 5.46 -4.98
C GLN A 208 -7.19 6.89 -4.52
N SER A 209 -6.21 7.62 -4.01
CA SER A 209 -6.35 9.01 -3.57
C SER A 209 -7.44 9.24 -2.51
N CYS A 210 -7.80 8.21 -1.73
CA CYS A 210 -8.53 8.38 -0.47
C CYS A 210 -7.58 8.97 0.59
N THR A 211 -7.25 10.25 0.46
CA THR A 211 -6.14 10.90 1.19
C THR A 211 -6.33 10.96 2.71
N ARG A 212 -7.57 10.89 3.22
CA ARG A 212 -7.86 10.79 4.66
C ARG A 212 -8.02 9.35 5.17
N LEU A 213 -7.94 8.33 4.32
CA LEU A 213 -8.12 6.95 4.72
C LEU A 213 -6.95 6.54 5.61
N SER A 214 -7.21 6.38 6.91
CA SER A 214 -6.21 6.01 7.90
C SER A 214 -6.34 4.56 8.35
N GLU A 215 -7.52 3.97 8.18
CA GLU A 215 -7.84 2.61 8.63
C GLU A 215 -8.60 1.86 7.54
N ILE A 216 -8.17 0.63 7.25
CA ILE A 216 -8.90 -0.25 6.34
C ILE A 216 -8.88 -1.68 6.87
N THR A 217 -10.02 -2.36 6.74
CA THR A 217 -10.15 -3.80 7.03
C THR A 217 -10.40 -4.54 5.73
N LEU A 218 -9.54 -5.52 5.43
CA LEU A 218 -9.66 -6.41 4.28
C LEU A 218 -10.20 -7.78 4.73
N PRO A 219 -11.02 -8.44 3.90
CA PRO A 219 -11.58 -9.74 4.24
C PRO A 219 -10.51 -10.83 4.16
N GLN A 220 -10.63 -11.87 4.98
CA GLN A 220 -9.63 -12.95 5.01
C GLN A 220 -9.64 -13.80 3.74
N GLY A 221 -10.78 -13.88 3.05
CA GLY A 221 -10.94 -14.60 1.78
C GLY A 221 -10.52 -13.81 0.53
N LEU A 222 -9.86 -12.65 0.67
CA LEU A 222 -9.45 -11.83 -0.47
C LEU A 222 -8.38 -12.54 -1.29
N ALA A 223 -8.69 -12.86 -2.54
CA ALA A 223 -7.80 -13.57 -3.45
C ALA A 223 -6.86 -12.63 -4.22
N GLN A 224 -7.28 -11.38 -4.47
CA GLN A 224 -6.52 -10.44 -5.29
C GLN A 224 -6.72 -8.99 -4.85
N ILE A 225 -5.64 -8.20 -4.91
CA ILE A 225 -5.62 -6.75 -4.78
C ILE A 225 -5.06 -6.17 -6.08
N GLY A 226 -5.89 -5.40 -6.79
CA GLY A 226 -5.56 -4.78 -8.07
C GLY A 226 -4.55 -3.65 -7.98
N GLY A 227 -4.06 -3.24 -9.14
CA GLY A 227 -3.04 -2.21 -9.27
C GLY A 227 -3.49 -0.87 -8.69
N SER A 228 -2.61 -0.22 -7.94
CA SER A 228 -2.84 1.09 -7.33
C SER A 228 -4.08 1.16 -6.43
N ALA A 229 -4.56 0.03 -5.88
CA ALA A 229 -5.78 -0.02 -5.09
C ALA A 229 -5.80 0.98 -3.90
N PHE A 230 -4.64 1.27 -3.30
CA PHE A 230 -4.47 2.24 -2.21
C PHE A 230 -3.46 3.35 -2.55
N ALA A 231 -3.17 3.56 -3.84
CA ALA A 231 -2.19 4.58 -4.22
C ALA A 231 -2.64 5.96 -3.72
N ASP A 232 -1.71 6.78 -3.24
CA ASP A 232 -1.95 8.11 -2.68
C ASP A 232 -2.90 8.16 -1.46
N CYS A 233 -3.09 7.03 -0.75
CA CYS A 233 -3.69 7.01 0.59
C CYS A 233 -2.71 7.57 1.63
N VAL A 234 -2.42 8.87 1.57
CA VAL A 234 -1.35 9.53 2.34
C VAL A 234 -1.54 9.49 3.87
N SER A 235 -2.73 9.16 4.38
CA SER A 235 -3.00 9.01 5.82
C SER A 235 -2.91 7.56 6.31
N LEU A 236 -2.74 6.59 5.41
CA LEU A 236 -2.74 5.17 5.73
C LEU A 236 -1.43 4.77 6.40
N ARG A 237 -1.49 4.32 7.65
CA ARG A 237 -0.31 4.02 8.47
C ARG A 237 0.10 2.56 8.49
N SER A 238 -0.88 1.67 8.40
CA SER A 238 -0.67 0.23 8.45
C SER A 238 -1.75 -0.50 7.68
N VAL A 239 -1.38 -1.59 7.01
CA VAL A 239 -2.32 -2.49 6.36
C VAL A 239 -1.90 -3.93 6.60
N ASP A 240 -2.88 -4.76 6.95
CA ASP A 240 -2.72 -6.21 7.03
C ASP A 240 -3.25 -6.81 5.72
N ILE A 241 -2.35 -7.32 4.86
CA ILE A 241 -2.74 -8.04 3.65
C ILE A 241 -3.06 -9.49 4.02
N PRO A 242 -4.23 -10.03 3.61
CA PRO A 242 -4.60 -11.40 3.91
C PRO A 242 -3.68 -12.40 3.20
N ASP A 243 -3.43 -13.53 3.87
CA ASP A 243 -2.61 -14.61 3.33
C ASP A 243 -3.24 -15.18 2.05
N GLY A 244 -2.43 -15.41 1.01
CA GLY A 244 -2.90 -15.93 -0.29
C GLY A 244 -3.34 -14.86 -1.30
N ALA A 245 -3.46 -13.60 -0.90
CA ALA A 245 -3.80 -12.52 -1.82
C ALA A 245 -2.70 -12.27 -2.86
N GLN A 246 -3.07 -12.24 -4.14
CA GLN A 246 -2.20 -11.80 -5.23
C GLN A 246 -2.12 -10.27 -5.25
N LEU A 247 -0.91 -9.75 -5.45
CA LEU A 247 -0.63 -8.32 -5.39
C LEU A 247 -0.43 -7.74 -6.80
N GLY A 248 -1.23 -6.74 -7.17
CA GLY A 248 -1.03 -5.89 -8.33
C GLY A 248 0.08 -4.85 -8.14
N GLU A 249 0.37 -4.11 -9.21
CA GLU A 249 1.41 -3.08 -9.20
C GLU A 249 1.00 -1.83 -8.42
N GLY A 250 1.94 -1.20 -7.71
CA GLY A 250 1.75 0.13 -7.15
C GLY A 250 0.69 0.23 -6.05
N ILE A 251 0.30 -0.88 -5.40
CA ILE A 251 -0.81 -0.93 -4.44
C ILE A 251 -0.73 0.19 -3.41
N PHE A 252 0.45 0.48 -2.85
CA PHE A 252 0.67 1.51 -1.84
C PHE A 252 1.53 2.68 -2.33
N SER A 253 1.65 2.86 -3.66
CA SER A 253 2.43 3.97 -4.22
C SER A 253 1.92 5.32 -3.68
N GLY A 254 2.79 6.15 -3.12
CA GLY A 254 2.42 7.46 -2.56
C GLY A 254 1.79 7.42 -1.16
N CYS A 255 1.72 6.26 -0.50
CA CYS A 255 1.29 6.17 0.90
C CYS A 255 2.39 6.69 1.85
N THR A 256 2.50 8.02 1.94
CA THR A 256 3.61 8.69 2.62
C THR A 256 3.63 8.52 4.14
N ALA A 257 2.50 8.21 4.78
CA ALA A 257 2.40 7.89 6.22
C ALA A 257 2.50 6.39 6.54
N LEU A 258 2.71 5.53 5.54
CA LEU A 258 2.77 4.08 5.74
C LEU A 258 4.05 3.71 6.49
N GLU A 259 3.90 3.19 7.71
CA GLU A 259 5.00 2.83 8.60
C GLU A 259 5.25 1.32 8.60
N THR A 260 4.19 0.51 8.49
CA THR A 260 4.27 -0.96 8.54
C THR A 260 3.27 -1.60 7.57
N VAL A 261 3.64 -2.74 6.98
CA VAL A 261 2.74 -3.56 6.16
C VAL A 261 2.97 -5.02 6.49
N SER A 262 1.89 -5.75 6.77
CA SER A 262 1.95 -7.21 6.88
C SER A 262 1.70 -7.82 5.51
N LEU A 263 2.72 -8.44 4.94
CA LEU A 263 2.64 -9.12 3.64
C LEU A 263 2.15 -10.57 3.78
N PRO A 264 1.57 -11.16 2.71
CA PRO A 264 1.25 -12.58 2.68
C PRO A 264 2.54 -13.42 2.77
N ARG A 265 2.49 -14.54 3.48
CA ARG A 265 3.68 -15.36 3.80
C ARG A 265 4.42 -15.91 2.59
N ASN A 266 3.67 -16.34 1.57
CA ASN A 266 4.19 -17.12 0.44
C ASN A 266 4.25 -16.31 -0.86
N ILE A 267 4.37 -14.98 -0.76
CA ILE A 267 4.56 -14.18 -1.97
C ILE A 267 5.93 -14.47 -2.58
N THR A 268 5.98 -14.61 -3.89
CA THR A 268 7.22 -14.86 -4.63
C THR A 268 7.82 -13.57 -5.18
N ALA A 269 7.03 -12.50 -5.27
CA ALA A 269 7.47 -11.23 -5.81
C ALA A 269 6.88 -10.04 -5.05
N ILE A 270 7.66 -8.96 -4.95
CA ILE A 270 7.14 -7.62 -4.67
C ILE A 270 6.88 -6.95 -6.01
N PRO A 271 5.61 -6.69 -6.41
CA PRO A 271 5.29 -6.10 -7.70
C PRO A 271 5.91 -4.71 -7.90
N ALA A 272 5.95 -4.27 -9.16
CA ALA A 272 6.46 -2.96 -9.52
C ALA A 272 5.75 -1.84 -8.74
N ARG A 273 6.51 -0.85 -8.27
CA ARG A 273 6.05 0.37 -7.58
C ARG A 273 5.26 0.14 -6.29
N THR A 274 5.19 -1.08 -5.75
CA THR A 274 4.31 -1.44 -4.60
C THR A 274 4.39 -0.43 -3.45
N PHE A 275 5.59 0.00 -3.06
CA PHE A 275 5.87 0.95 -1.99
C PHE A 275 6.56 2.24 -2.49
N SER A 276 6.45 2.56 -3.78
CA SER A 276 7.04 3.76 -4.35
C SER A 276 6.55 5.01 -3.59
N TYR A 277 7.45 5.88 -3.18
CA TYR A 277 7.17 7.09 -2.38
C TYR A 277 6.56 6.84 -0.99
N CYS A 278 6.68 5.64 -0.42
CA CYS A 278 6.37 5.38 0.98
C CYS A 278 7.45 5.98 1.91
N THR A 279 7.41 7.29 2.11
CA THR A 279 8.47 8.05 2.79
C THR A 279 8.59 7.79 4.29
N SER A 280 7.59 7.17 4.94
CA SER A 280 7.63 6.83 6.37
C SER A 280 7.98 5.37 6.64
N LEU A 281 8.16 4.55 5.60
CA LEU A 281 8.52 3.15 5.74
C LEU A 281 9.98 3.06 6.22
N ARG A 282 10.18 2.61 7.47
CA ARG A 282 11.50 2.61 8.14
C ARG A 282 12.21 1.27 8.06
N GLU A 283 11.47 0.23 8.39
CA GLU A 283 11.93 -1.15 8.41
C GLU A 283 10.98 -1.97 7.56
N PHE A 284 11.55 -2.80 6.70
CA PHE A 284 10.79 -3.65 5.82
C PHE A 284 11.44 -5.03 5.76
N ILE A 285 10.78 -6.01 6.35
CA ILE A 285 11.21 -7.40 6.34
C ILE A 285 10.56 -8.08 5.14
N LEU A 286 11.38 -8.46 4.16
CA LEU A 286 10.94 -9.24 3.02
C LEU A 286 10.65 -10.69 3.48
N PRO A 287 9.52 -11.30 3.09
CA PRO A 287 9.32 -12.73 3.29
C PRO A 287 10.42 -13.56 2.63
N GLU A 288 10.86 -14.65 3.26
CA GLU A 288 11.95 -15.50 2.75
C GLU A 288 11.65 -16.13 1.37
N SER A 289 10.36 -16.25 1.02
CA SER A 289 9.90 -16.79 -0.26
C SER A 289 10.06 -15.81 -1.44
N VAL A 290 10.40 -14.54 -1.20
CA VAL A 290 10.53 -13.54 -2.26
C VAL A 290 11.76 -13.84 -3.12
N THR A 291 11.53 -14.06 -4.41
CA THR A 291 12.56 -14.27 -5.44
C THR A 291 12.74 -13.05 -6.34
N GLU A 292 11.79 -12.11 -6.35
CA GLU A 292 11.81 -10.95 -7.25
C GLU A 292 11.34 -9.66 -6.56
N ILE A 293 12.07 -8.56 -6.77
CA ILE A 293 11.65 -7.20 -6.41
C ILE A 293 11.47 -6.41 -7.71
N GLY A 294 10.25 -5.98 -8.00
CA GLY A 294 9.90 -5.33 -9.25
C GLY A 294 10.41 -3.88 -9.39
N GLN A 295 10.25 -3.34 -10.60
CA GLN A 295 10.66 -1.98 -10.95
C GLN A 295 10.12 -0.94 -9.95
N GLY A 296 10.99 -0.13 -9.37
CA GLY A 296 10.61 0.98 -8.48
C GLY A 296 9.88 0.56 -7.21
N ALA A 297 9.95 -0.72 -6.80
CA ALA A 297 9.16 -1.26 -5.68
C ALA A 297 9.29 -0.44 -4.38
N PHE A 298 10.48 0.09 -4.08
CA PHE A 298 10.78 0.93 -2.92
C PHE A 298 11.35 2.30 -3.33
N ARG A 299 11.08 2.75 -4.56
CA ARG A 299 11.58 4.03 -5.07
C ARG A 299 11.20 5.16 -4.12
N SER A 300 12.16 5.98 -3.71
CA SER A 300 11.97 7.11 -2.80
C SER A 300 11.37 6.75 -1.44
N CYS A 301 11.61 5.53 -0.93
CA CYS A 301 11.39 5.17 0.47
C CYS A 301 12.45 5.84 1.37
N ARG A 302 12.34 7.15 1.55
CA ARG A 302 13.38 8.01 2.16
C ARG A 302 13.73 7.68 3.61
N SER A 303 12.86 6.97 4.34
CA SER A 303 13.11 6.55 5.72
C SER A 303 13.63 5.10 5.84
N LEU A 304 13.69 4.36 4.72
CA LEU A 304 14.11 2.95 4.72
C LEU A 304 15.62 2.90 5.01
N ALA A 305 15.98 2.48 6.21
CA ALA A 305 17.35 2.54 6.71
C ALA A 305 18.15 1.26 6.44
N SER A 306 17.46 0.12 6.40
CA SER A 306 17.99 -1.21 6.15
C SER A 306 17.00 -2.04 5.36
N VAL A 307 17.53 -2.97 4.56
CA VAL A 307 16.76 -4.01 3.87
C VAL A 307 17.53 -5.30 3.99
N GLU A 308 16.91 -6.30 4.59
CA GLU A 308 17.43 -7.66 4.62
C GLU A 308 16.89 -8.41 3.40
N PHE A 309 17.79 -8.71 2.46
CA PHE A 309 17.42 -9.44 1.25
C PHE A 309 17.38 -10.94 1.54
N PRO A 310 16.30 -11.65 1.14
CA PRO A 310 16.21 -13.08 1.37
C PRO A 310 17.23 -13.83 0.50
N ALA A 311 17.73 -14.95 1.01
CA ALA A 311 18.74 -15.75 0.31
C ALA A 311 18.23 -16.30 -1.05
N ALA A 312 16.92 -16.44 -1.22
CA ALA A 312 16.28 -16.90 -2.45
C ALA A 312 16.11 -15.80 -3.52
N LEU A 313 16.46 -14.54 -3.22
CA LEU A 313 16.27 -13.43 -4.14
C LEU A 313 17.11 -13.60 -5.43
N VAL A 314 16.44 -13.58 -6.58
CA VAL A 314 17.03 -13.78 -7.91
C VAL A 314 17.15 -12.46 -8.68
N SER A 315 16.17 -11.56 -8.54
CA SER A 315 16.14 -10.31 -9.30
C SER A 315 15.73 -9.09 -8.48
N ILE A 316 16.40 -7.96 -8.74
CA ILE A 316 16.03 -6.61 -8.31
C ILE A 316 15.85 -5.77 -9.58
N GLY A 317 14.66 -5.23 -9.79
CA GLY A 317 14.30 -4.47 -11.00
C GLY A 317 14.84 -3.05 -11.03
N ASP A 318 14.62 -2.38 -12.15
CA ASP A 318 15.07 -1.00 -12.37
C ASP A 318 14.51 -0.06 -11.30
N GLN A 319 15.33 0.88 -10.82
CA GLN A 319 14.95 1.90 -9.84
C GLN A 319 14.37 1.35 -8.52
N ALA A 320 14.53 0.05 -8.22
CA ALA A 320 13.85 -0.61 -7.11
C ALA A 320 14.03 0.11 -5.76
N PHE A 321 15.23 0.64 -5.48
CA PHE A 321 15.58 1.41 -4.28
C PHE A 321 16.07 2.83 -4.62
N GLU A 322 15.81 3.35 -5.83
CA GLU A 322 16.24 4.69 -6.24
C GLU A 322 15.76 5.74 -5.22
N GLY A 323 16.67 6.55 -4.68
CA GLY A 323 16.35 7.62 -3.73
C GLY A 323 15.99 7.15 -2.32
N CYS A 324 16.38 5.94 -1.92
CA CYS A 324 16.32 5.50 -0.51
C CYS A 324 17.42 6.19 0.31
N THR A 325 17.22 7.48 0.59
CA THR A 325 18.23 8.36 1.19
C THR A 325 18.64 8.04 2.63
N ALA A 326 17.97 7.09 3.30
CA ALA A 326 18.36 6.60 4.62
C ALA A 326 19.09 5.25 4.59
N LEU A 327 19.11 4.56 3.45
CA LEU A 327 19.68 3.22 3.32
C LEU A 327 21.19 3.29 3.50
N ARG A 328 21.73 2.64 4.53
CA ARG A 328 23.18 2.73 4.88
C ARG A 328 24.02 1.61 4.31
N THR A 329 23.44 0.42 4.20
CA THR A 329 24.15 -0.78 3.76
C THR A 329 23.26 -1.57 2.81
N ALA A 330 23.88 -2.17 1.79
CA ALA A 330 23.23 -3.11 0.88
C ALA A 330 24.10 -4.36 0.75
N VAL A 331 23.60 -5.49 1.27
CA VAL A 331 24.24 -6.80 1.15
C VAL A 331 23.48 -7.60 0.11
N ILE A 332 24.01 -7.65 -1.11
CA ILE A 332 23.38 -8.30 -2.24
C ILE A 332 23.54 -9.82 -2.10
N PRO A 333 22.45 -10.60 -2.06
CA PRO A 333 22.49 -12.02 -1.74
C PRO A 333 23.15 -12.86 -2.84
N GLY A 334 23.62 -14.05 -2.44
CA GLY A 334 24.40 -14.94 -3.31
C GLY A 334 23.68 -15.39 -4.59
N ASN A 335 22.37 -15.56 -4.49
CA ASN A 335 21.53 -16.02 -5.59
C ASN A 335 21.01 -14.88 -6.49
N LEU A 336 21.45 -13.63 -6.31
CA LEU A 336 21.03 -12.54 -7.19
C LEU A 336 21.70 -12.68 -8.56
N HIS A 337 20.90 -12.85 -9.62
CA HIS A 337 21.35 -12.96 -11.02
C HIS A 337 21.12 -11.68 -11.82
N THR A 338 20.12 -10.89 -11.44
CA THR A 338 19.72 -9.69 -12.18
C THR A 338 19.60 -8.50 -11.24
N LEU A 339 20.33 -7.45 -11.55
CA LEU A 339 20.21 -6.13 -10.93
C LEU A 339 19.77 -5.14 -12.02
N GLY A 340 18.80 -4.28 -11.72
CA GLY A 340 18.23 -3.32 -12.66
C GLY A 340 18.97 -1.98 -12.73
N THR A 341 18.75 -1.26 -13.82
CA THR A 341 19.26 0.09 -14.05
C THR A 341 18.81 1.02 -12.92
N GLN A 342 19.71 1.85 -12.40
CA GLN A 342 19.43 2.77 -11.28
C GLN A 342 18.88 2.09 -10.01
N ALA A 343 19.06 0.78 -9.81
CA ALA A 343 18.46 0.03 -8.71
C ALA A 343 18.69 0.65 -7.33
N PHE A 344 19.86 1.23 -7.07
CA PHE A 344 20.22 1.92 -5.82
C PHE A 344 20.59 3.39 -6.05
N ALA A 345 20.32 3.98 -7.21
CA ALA A 345 20.74 5.35 -7.52
C ALA A 345 20.19 6.38 -6.50
N GLY A 346 21.03 7.29 -6.02
CA GLY A 346 20.66 8.35 -5.09
C GLY A 346 20.39 7.86 -3.67
N CYS A 347 20.88 6.68 -3.28
CA CYS A 347 20.96 6.25 -1.89
C CYS A 347 22.10 7.03 -1.22
N THR A 348 21.88 8.32 -0.95
CA THR A 348 22.93 9.26 -0.51
C THR A 348 23.55 8.94 0.84
N ALA A 349 22.94 8.06 1.64
CA ALA A 349 23.48 7.54 2.90
C ALA A 349 24.13 6.16 2.78
N LEU A 350 24.14 5.54 1.58
CA LEU A 350 24.72 4.21 1.37
C LEU A 350 26.23 4.31 1.51
N GLU A 351 26.78 3.68 2.54
CA GLU A 351 28.19 3.74 2.88
C GLU A 351 28.98 2.58 2.28
N THR A 352 28.35 1.42 2.19
CA THR A 352 28.96 0.17 1.74
C THR A 352 28.00 -0.68 0.92
N VAL A 353 28.49 -1.22 -0.19
CA VAL A 353 27.82 -2.29 -0.94
C VAL A 353 28.70 -3.54 -1.01
N ARG A 354 28.10 -4.71 -0.75
CA ARG A 354 28.79 -6.00 -0.80
C ARG A 354 27.96 -6.99 -1.59
N PHE A 355 28.63 -7.81 -2.41
CA PHE A 355 27.99 -8.86 -3.19
C PHE A 355 28.43 -10.23 -2.65
N SER A 356 27.48 -11.08 -2.29
CA SER A 356 27.73 -12.45 -1.81
C SER A 356 27.65 -13.50 -2.92
N GLY A 357 27.48 -13.08 -4.18
CA GLY A 357 27.02 -13.94 -5.28
C GLY A 357 27.77 -13.83 -6.60
N TYR A 358 27.15 -14.40 -7.63
CA TYR A 358 27.71 -14.58 -8.97
C TYR A 358 27.24 -13.54 -10.00
N LEU A 359 26.89 -12.32 -9.55
CA LEU A 359 26.37 -11.29 -10.44
C LEU A 359 27.36 -11.02 -11.59
N ALA A 360 26.86 -11.15 -12.83
CA ALA A 360 27.68 -11.06 -14.04
C ALA A 360 27.90 -9.61 -14.49
N GLU A 361 26.96 -8.71 -14.20
CA GLU A 361 27.00 -7.34 -14.67
C GLU A 361 26.42 -6.37 -13.63
N LEU A 362 27.08 -5.22 -13.47
CA LEU A 362 26.47 -4.06 -12.85
C LEU A 362 25.83 -3.21 -13.95
N PRO A 363 24.52 -2.93 -13.90
CA PRO A 363 23.84 -2.20 -14.95
C PRO A 363 24.13 -0.70 -14.86
N ALA A 364 23.65 0.05 -15.85
CA ALA A 364 23.84 1.50 -15.91
C ALA A 364 23.29 2.20 -14.66
N GLU A 365 24.06 3.16 -14.16
CA GLU A 365 23.68 4.05 -13.05
C GLU A 365 23.24 3.35 -11.75
N CYS A 366 23.54 2.06 -11.55
CA CYS A 366 23.00 1.29 -10.42
C CYS A 366 23.28 1.88 -9.03
N PHE A 367 24.39 2.60 -8.85
CA PHE A 367 24.78 3.31 -7.63
C PHE A 367 25.05 4.81 -7.91
N ALA A 368 24.47 5.35 -8.98
CA ALA A 368 24.71 6.75 -9.35
C ALA A 368 24.18 7.71 -8.27
N GLY A 369 25.00 8.66 -7.83
CA GLY A 369 24.64 9.66 -6.82
C GLY A 369 24.71 9.16 -5.37
N ASP A 370 25.29 7.98 -5.12
CA ASP A 370 25.48 7.44 -3.76
C ASP A 370 26.66 8.14 -3.07
N THR A 371 26.44 9.38 -2.67
CA THR A 371 27.51 10.30 -2.22
C THR A 371 28.29 9.85 -1.00
N ALA A 372 27.74 8.96 -0.17
CA ALA A 372 28.41 8.40 1.01
C ALA A 372 29.15 7.08 0.73
N LEU A 373 29.03 6.53 -0.48
CA LEU A 373 29.55 5.21 -0.81
C LEU A 373 31.07 5.25 -0.82
N ARG A 374 31.69 4.64 0.20
CA ARG A 374 33.15 4.60 0.37
C ARG A 374 33.75 3.24 0.09
N SER A 375 32.94 2.19 0.04
CA SER A 375 33.40 0.83 -0.19
C SER A 375 32.41 0.04 -1.05
N ALA A 376 32.89 -0.43 -2.20
CA ALA A 376 32.18 -1.36 -3.08
C ALA A 376 33.01 -2.64 -3.22
N VAL A 377 32.52 -3.74 -2.65
CA VAL A 377 33.19 -5.06 -2.75
C VAL A 377 32.55 -5.84 -3.89
N LEU A 378 33.14 -5.71 -5.08
CA LEU A 378 32.62 -6.31 -6.32
C LEU A 378 32.81 -7.85 -6.34
N PRO A 379 31.88 -8.62 -6.92
CA PRO A 379 31.99 -10.07 -6.96
C PRO A 379 33.06 -10.53 -7.95
N ALA A 380 33.81 -11.57 -7.61
CA ALA A 380 34.90 -12.09 -8.45
C ALA A 380 34.44 -12.64 -9.81
N SER A 381 33.14 -12.88 -10.00
CA SER A 381 32.52 -13.30 -11.26
C SER A 381 32.16 -12.15 -12.21
N LEU A 382 32.29 -10.90 -11.77
CA LEU A 382 31.78 -9.75 -12.50
C LEU A 382 32.48 -9.63 -13.87
N ALA A 383 31.69 -9.58 -14.95
CA ALA A 383 32.17 -9.50 -16.32
C ALA A 383 32.05 -8.09 -16.92
N ALA A 384 31.06 -7.30 -16.48
CA ALA A 384 30.81 -5.97 -17.01
C ALA A 384 30.36 -4.96 -15.94
N ILE A 385 30.70 -3.70 -16.15
CA ILE A 385 30.24 -2.54 -15.36
C ILE A 385 29.62 -1.53 -16.32
N GLY A 386 28.36 -1.18 -16.10
CA GLY A 386 27.58 -0.32 -16.98
C GLY A 386 28.00 1.15 -16.97
N GLU A 387 27.48 1.90 -17.93
CA GLU A 387 27.63 3.36 -18.01
C GLU A 387 27.22 4.01 -16.68
N ARG A 388 28.06 4.93 -16.18
CA ARG A 388 27.78 5.73 -14.99
C ARG A 388 27.42 4.92 -13.73
N ALA A 389 27.80 3.64 -13.64
CA ALA A 389 27.40 2.74 -12.55
C ALA A 389 27.65 3.32 -11.14
N PHE A 390 28.77 4.01 -10.92
CA PHE A 390 29.12 4.71 -9.68
C PHE A 390 29.29 6.23 -9.89
N ASP A 391 28.68 6.80 -10.93
CA ASP A 391 28.76 8.24 -11.17
C ASP A 391 28.30 9.04 -9.95
N GLY A 392 28.98 10.13 -9.59
CA GLY A 392 28.64 10.91 -8.40
C GLY A 392 28.90 10.24 -7.04
N CYS A 393 29.49 9.04 -6.97
CA CYS A 393 29.95 8.42 -5.72
C CYS A 393 31.20 9.13 -5.16
N THR A 394 31.07 10.37 -4.71
CA THR A 394 32.20 11.24 -4.35
C THR A 394 33.06 10.74 -3.19
N ALA A 395 32.53 9.86 -2.34
CA ALA A 395 33.28 9.21 -1.26
C ALA A 395 34.06 7.96 -1.71
N LEU A 396 33.83 7.45 -2.93
CA LEU A 396 34.49 6.26 -3.46
C LEU A 396 35.87 6.62 -3.99
N THR A 397 36.88 6.59 -3.12
CA THR A 397 38.24 7.00 -3.45
C THR A 397 39.07 5.87 -4.07
N GLU A 398 38.74 4.62 -3.79
CA GLU A 398 39.44 3.44 -4.31
C GLU A 398 38.46 2.28 -4.48
N VAL A 399 38.63 1.51 -5.56
CA VAL A 399 37.85 0.29 -5.82
C VAL A 399 38.70 -0.76 -6.51
N TYR A 400 38.54 -2.02 -6.11
CA TYR A 400 39.16 -3.15 -6.78
C TYR A 400 38.25 -3.68 -7.89
N ILE A 401 38.79 -3.77 -9.10
CA ILE A 401 38.10 -4.30 -10.27
C ILE A 401 38.61 -5.72 -10.55
N PRO A 402 37.74 -6.75 -10.47
CA PRO A 402 38.11 -8.13 -10.77
C PRO A 402 38.69 -8.31 -12.18
N GLN A 403 39.64 -9.23 -12.33
CA GLN A 403 40.27 -9.53 -13.62
C GLN A 403 39.28 -10.11 -14.66
N THR A 404 38.13 -10.62 -14.20
CA THR A 404 37.04 -11.10 -15.05
C THR A 404 36.31 -9.98 -15.79
N VAL A 405 36.43 -8.72 -15.35
CA VAL A 405 35.79 -7.59 -16.00
C VAL A 405 36.44 -7.33 -17.36
N THR A 406 35.63 -7.35 -18.41
CA THR A 406 36.05 -7.16 -19.81
C THR A 406 35.33 -6.00 -20.50
N SER A 407 34.42 -5.33 -19.80
CA SER A 407 33.70 -4.14 -20.25
C SER A 407 33.43 -3.20 -19.08
N ILE A 408 33.72 -1.92 -19.26
CA ILE A 408 33.39 -0.83 -18.33
C ILE A 408 32.85 0.31 -19.18
N GLY A 409 31.61 0.73 -18.89
CA GLY A 409 30.90 1.79 -19.60
C GLY A 409 31.41 3.19 -19.27
N ASP A 410 31.04 4.15 -20.11
CA ASP A 410 31.50 5.52 -20.01
C ASP A 410 31.11 6.15 -18.66
N GLY A 411 32.05 6.87 -18.03
CA GLY A 411 31.80 7.56 -16.77
C GLY A 411 31.43 6.64 -15.60
N ALA A 412 31.72 5.34 -15.67
CA ALA A 412 31.35 4.37 -14.63
C ALA A 412 31.85 4.73 -13.22
N PHE A 413 32.94 5.51 -13.11
CA PHE A 413 33.54 5.93 -11.84
C PHE A 413 33.82 7.44 -11.82
N PRO A 414 33.75 8.09 -10.65
CA PRO A 414 34.19 9.47 -10.47
C PRO A 414 35.67 9.66 -10.82
N GLN A 415 36.03 10.85 -11.33
CA GLN A 415 37.41 11.19 -11.69
C GLN A 415 38.40 11.16 -10.51
N SER A 416 37.91 11.21 -9.28
CA SER A 416 38.70 11.11 -8.05
C SER A 416 39.01 9.67 -7.62
N THR A 417 38.45 8.66 -8.28
CA THR A 417 38.57 7.26 -7.88
C THR A 417 39.86 6.64 -8.44
N VAL A 418 40.60 5.95 -7.59
CA VAL A 418 41.72 5.09 -7.98
C VAL A 418 41.19 3.69 -8.28
N LEU A 419 41.39 3.21 -9.50
CA LEU A 419 41.08 1.82 -9.85
C LEU A 419 42.25 0.92 -9.47
N THR A 420 41.97 -0.19 -8.79
CA THR A 420 42.97 -1.22 -8.47
C THR A 420 42.61 -2.52 -9.16
N GLY A 421 43.61 -3.31 -9.55
CA GLY A 421 43.41 -4.56 -10.29
C GLY A 421 44.72 -5.20 -10.74
N ALA A 422 44.61 -6.34 -11.43
CA ALA A 422 45.77 -7.00 -12.02
C ALA A 422 46.41 -6.13 -13.11
N GLU A 423 47.74 -6.24 -13.27
CA GLU A 423 48.43 -5.63 -14.42
C GLU A 423 47.89 -6.20 -15.74
N ASN A 424 47.85 -5.35 -16.77
CA ASN A 424 47.29 -5.63 -18.10
C ASN A 424 45.80 -6.02 -18.08
N SER A 425 45.08 -5.69 -17.01
CA SER A 425 43.63 -5.89 -16.93
C SER A 425 42.85 -4.86 -17.76
N TYR A 426 41.57 -5.16 -18.01
CA TYR A 426 40.67 -4.18 -18.63
C TYR A 426 40.54 -2.91 -17.76
N ALA A 427 40.60 -3.04 -16.43
CA ALA A 427 40.58 -1.92 -15.51
C ALA A 427 41.75 -0.94 -15.74
N GLN A 428 42.95 -1.45 -16.01
CA GLN A 428 44.10 -0.61 -16.35
C GLN A 428 43.89 0.14 -17.67
N THR A 429 43.37 -0.56 -18.69
CA THR A 429 43.09 0.03 -20.01
C THR A 429 42.03 1.12 -19.90
N TYR A 430 40.92 0.84 -19.22
CA TYR A 430 39.85 1.81 -18.98
C TYR A 430 40.34 3.01 -18.17
N ALA A 431 41.15 2.80 -17.13
CA ALA A 431 41.69 3.90 -16.35
C ALA A 431 42.53 4.86 -17.22
N GLN A 432 43.37 4.31 -18.09
CA GLN A 432 44.19 5.08 -19.03
C GLN A 432 43.35 5.86 -20.05
N SER A 433 42.32 5.24 -20.63
CA SER A 433 41.46 5.91 -21.62
C SER A 433 40.54 6.96 -21.01
N SER A 434 40.12 6.75 -19.76
CA SER A 434 39.13 7.59 -19.06
C SER A 434 39.76 8.62 -18.12
N GLY A 435 41.10 8.68 -18.08
CA GLY A 435 41.85 9.66 -17.27
C GLY A 435 41.90 9.37 -15.76
N LEU A 436 41.58 8.15 -15.34
CA LEU A 436 41.60 7.73 -13.93
C LEU A 436 42.99 7.25 -13.50
N ALA A 437 43.28 7.36 -12.21
CA ALA A 437 44.46 6.74 -11.62
C ALA A 437 44.29 5.21 -11.54
N PHE A 438 45.35 4.46 -11.85
CA PHE A 438 45.39 3.01 -11.70
C PHE A 438 46.55 2.58 -10.80
N ARG A 439 46.32 1.61 -9.92
CA ARG A 439 47.35 0.97 -9.11
C ARG A 439 47.23 -0.55 -9.20
N ALA A 440 48.31 -1.23 -9.58
CA ALA A 440 48.36 -2.68 -9.54
C ALA A 440 48.12 -3.18 -8.11
N ALA A 441 47.24 -4.16 -7.97
CA ALA A 441 46.96 -4.82 -6.70
C ALA A 441 46.64 -6.29 -6.96
N GLU A 442 47.08 -7.16 -6.07
CA GLU A 442 46.55 -8.52 -6.02
C GLU A 442 45.06 -8.48 -5.72
N ALA A 443 44.34 -9.53 -6.13
CA ALA A 443 42.96 -9.68 -5.69
C ALA A 443 42.93 -9.52 -4.17
N PRO A 444 42.11 -8.60 -3.62
CA PRO A 444 41.92 -8.55 -2.19
C PRO A 444 41.57 -9.98 -1.79
N SER A 445 42.27 -10.51 -0.80
CA SER A 445 41.96 -11.84 -0.25
C SER A 445 40.46 -11.88 -0.17
N VAL A 446 39.82 -12.74 -0.98
CA VAL A 446 38.38 -12.95 -0.91
C VAL A 446 38.19 -13.14 0.58
N PRO A 447 37.50 -12.23 1.30
CA PRO A 447 37.18 -12.54 2.68
C PRO A 447 36.52 -13.90 2.55
N GLU A 448 37.15 -14.96 3.09
CA GLU A 448 36.65 -16.33 3.01
C GLU A 448 35.15 -16.20 3.03
N GLN A 449 34.43 -16.67 1.97
CA GLN A 449 32.96 -16.58 1.87
C GLN A 449 32.43 -16.51 3.29
N PRO A 450 31.90 -15.35 3.73
CA PRO A 450 32.04 -14.90 5.11
C PRO A 450 32.11 -16.13 6.00
N VAL A 451 33.30 -16.45 6.55
CA VAL A 451 33.25 -17.12 7.85
C VAL A 451 32.36 -16.19 8.62
N GLU A 452 31.12 -16.64 8.87
CA GLU A 452 30.04 -15.85 9.49
C GLU A 452 30.70 -14.86 10.43
N PRO A 453 30.60 -13.54 10.17
CA PRO A 453 31.56 -12.54 10.64
C PRO A 453 31.97 -12.86 12.07
N ALA A 454 33.16 -13.47 12.27
CA ALA A 454 33.45 -14.39 13.39
C ALA A 454 32.46 -14.21 14.53
N VAL A 455 31.31 -14.92 14.46
CA VAL A 455 30.05 -14.55 15.15
C VAL A 455 30.38 -13.88 16.48
N GLN A 456 30.39 -12.54 16.51
CA GLN A 456 30.72 -11.85 17.75
C GLN A 456 29.57 -12.07 18.73
N GLY A 457 28.36 -12.14 18.19
CA GLY A 457 27.14 -12.52 18.88
C GLY A 457 26.02 -13.00 17.96
N SER A 458 25.00 -13.58 18.55
CA SER A 458 23.81 -14.10 17.86
C SER A 458 22.57 -13.68 18.63
N LEU A 459 21.50 -13.31 17.95
CA LEU A 459 20.16 -13.11 18.49
C LEU A 459 19.27 -14.23 17.95
N ALA A 460 19.01 -15.23 18.78
CA ALA A 460 18.14 -16.34 18.44
C ALA A 460 16.82 -16.20 19.18
N ILE A 461 15.73 -16.29 18.43
CA ILE A 461 14.36 -16.27 18.96
C ILE A 461 13.77 -17.66 18.70
N ASP A 462 13.39 -18.35 19.78
CA ASP A 462 12.53 -19.53 19.66
C ASP A 462 11.16 -18.99 19.29
N THR A 463 10.83 -18.99 17.99
CA THR A 463 9.50 -18.91 17.33
C THR A 463 9.34 -17.81 16.28
N GLU A 464 8.76 -18.17 15.13
CA GLU A 464 8.63 -17.24 13.98
C GLU A 464 7.30 -16.49 13.94
N TRP A 465 6.22 -17.00 14.54
CA TRP A 465 4.98 -16.23 14.74
C TRP A 465 4.04 -16.93 15.73
N HIS A 466 3.15 -16.16 16.37
CA HIS A 466 2.12 -16.71 17.27
C HIS A 466 0.74 -16.20 16.94
N ARG A 467 -0.21 -17.13 16.89
CA ARG A 467 -1.63 -16.83 16.95
C ARG A 467 -2.15 -17.01 18.36
N MET A 468 -2.91 -16.04 18.86
CA MET A 468 -3.49 -16.13 20.20
C MET A 468 -4.82 -15.39 20.33
N ALA A 469 -5.65 -15.79 21.31
CA ALA A 469 -6.87 -15.07 21.60
C ALA A 469 -6.59 -13.79 22.42
N PRO A 470 -7.44 -12.75 22.33
CA PRO A 470 -7.33 -11.60 23.24
C PRO A 470 -7.41 -12.04 24.71
N GLY A 471 -6.40 -11.65 25.50
CA GLY A 471 -6.25 -12.05 26.91
C GLY A 471 -5.26 -13.18 27.14
N ASP A 472 -4.82 -13.87 26.09
CA ASP A 472 -3.77 -14.87 26.19
C ASP A 472 -2.40 -14.27 26.48
N LEU A 473 -1.54 -15.12 27.07
CA LEU A 473 -0.15 -14.84 27.36
C LEU A 473 0.72 -15.85 26.63
N TYR A 474 1.73 -15.34 25.95
CA TYR A 474 2.74 -16.14 25.28
C TYR A 474 4.12 -15.70 25.73
N ASP A 475 5.01 -16.63 25.99
CA ASP A 475 6.37 -16.31 26.42
C ASP A 475 7.33 -16.61 25.28
N ILE A 476 7.98 -15.57 24.76
CA ILE A 476 9.05 -15.68 23.77
C ILE A 476 10.34 -15.92 24.53
N ALA A 477 11.10 -16.94 24.12
CA ALA A 477 12.45 -17.17 24.59
C ALA A 477 13.44 -16.60 23.58
N VAL A 478 14.36 -15.79 24.08
CA VAL A 478 15.42 -15.14 23.32
C VAL A 478 16.75 -15.54 23.92
N SER A 479 17.63 -16.08 23.10
CA SER A 479 19.02 -16.30 23.46
C SER A 479 19.90 -15.33 22.68
N VAL A 480 20.60 -14.47 23.42
CA VAL A 480 21.63 -13.59 22.88
C VAL A 480 23.01 -14.06 23.30
N SER A 481 23.99 -13.99 22.39
CA SER A 481 25.41 -14.15 22.68
C SER A 481 26.16 -12.89 22.23
N GLY A 482 27.38 -12.63 22.74
CA GLY A 482 28.20 -11.52 22.23
C GLY A 482 27.77 -10.10 22.64
N MET A 483 27.25 -9.94 23.86
CA MET A 483 26.64 -8.68 24.33
C MET A 483 27.62 -7.73 25.06
N ASP A 484 28.92 -7.98 25.00
CA ASP A 484 29.91 -7.14 25.71
C ASP A 484 29.88 -5.70 25.18
N GLY A 485 29.42 -4.76 26.01
CA GLY A 485 29.23 -3.35 25.63
C GLY A 485 27.97 -3.06 24.81
N ARG A 486 27.06 -4.03 24.68
CA ARG A 486 25.85 -3.95 23.84
C ARG A 486 24.56 -4.04 24.65
N GLU A 487 23.47 -3.52 24.10
CA GLU A 487 22.15 -3.46 24.74
C GLU A 487 21.09 -4.14 23.86
N LEU A 488 20.24 -5.00 24.45
CA LEU A 488 19.06 -5.56 23.78
C LEU A 488 17.82 -4.73 24.17
N ARG A 489 17.22 -4.05 23.20
CA ARG A 489 15.96 -3.31 23.34
C ARG A 489 14.82 -4.14 22.79
N VAL A 490 13.73 -4.23 23.54
CA VAL A 490 12.55 -5.02 23.14
C VAL A 490 11.28 -4.21 23.33
N TYR A 491 10.50 -4.08 22.26
CA TYR A 491 9.24 -3.34 22.28
C TYR A 491 8.23 -3.93 21.29
N SER A 492 6.96 -3.53 21.42
CA SER A 492 5.92 -3.89 20.46
C SER A 492 5.71 -2.75 19.47
N SER A 493 5.64 -3.05 18.18
CA SER A 493 5.26 -2.06 17.16
C SER A 493 3.84 -1.52 17.39
N ARG A 494 2.98 -2.29 18.06
CA ARG A 494 1.60 -1.92 18.38
C ARG A 494 1.20 -2.47 19.76
N ASP A 495 1.61 -1.79 20.84
CA ASP A 495 1.21 -2.11 22.24
C ASP A 495 -0.32 -2.18 22.43
N GLY A 496 -1.07 -1.52 21.54
CA GLY A 496 -2.51 -1.61 21.44
C GLY A 496 -3.04 -3.00 21.04
N ILE A 497 -2.24 -3.84 20.39
CA ILE A 497 -2.63 -5.16 19.89
C ILE A 497 -1.92 -6.25 20.69
N ALA A 498 -0.60 -6.18 20.83
CA ALA A 498 0.19 -7.09 21.67
C ALA A 498 1.15 -6.27 22.52
N GLN A 499 1.22 -6.55 23.82
CA GLN A 499 2.15 -5.85 24.72
C GLN A 499 3.23 -6.82 25.19
N VAL A 500 4.49 -6.41 25.11
CA VAL A 500 5.62 -7.20 25.60
C VAL A 500 6.05 -6.75 26.99
N THR A 501 6.49 -7.67 27.83
CA THR A 501 7.02 -7.42 29.18
C THR A 501 8.18 -8.36 29.47
N PRO A 502 9.36 -7.85 29.88
CA PRO A 502 10.49 -8.72 30.22
C PRO A 502 10.19 -9.52 31.49
N LEU A 503 10.50 -10.82 31.47
CA LEU A 503 10.38 -11.73 32.62
C LEU A 503 11.75 -12.01 33.28
N GLY A 504 12.85 -11.61 32.64
CA GLY A 504 14.21 -11.96 33.05
C GLY A 504 14.72 -13.23 32.33
N ASN A 505 16.04 -13.45 32.37
CA ASN A 505 16.72 -14.60 31.76
C ASN A 505 16.37 -14.82 30.27
N GLY A 506 16.31 -13.74 29.48
CA GLY A 506 16.01 -13.82 28.04
C GLY A 506 14.55 -14.18 27.70
N ARG A 507 13.63 -14.15 28.67
CA ARG A 507 12.21 -14.41 28.43
C ARG A 507 11.38 -13.14 28.41
N TYR A 508 10.45 -13.09 27.46
CA TYR A 508 9.56 -11.96 27.25
C TYR A 508 8.13 -12.44 27.16
N ARG A 509 7.26 -11.89 28.01
CA ARG A 509 5.83 -12.19 27.99
C ARG A 509 5.12 -11.24 27.05
N VAL A 510 4.45 -11.80 26.06
CA VAL A 510 3.53 -11.12 25.17
C VAL A 510 2.11 -11.34 25.64
N ALA A 511 1.39 -10.26 25.92
CA ALA A 511 -0.03 -10.29 26.22
C ALA A 511 -0.84 -9.81 25.00
N GLY A 512 -1.69 -10.68 24.45
CA GLY A 512 -2.65 -10.30 23.42
C GLY A 512 -3.70 -9.37 24.00
N ARG A 513 -3.78 -8.13 23.50
CA ARG A 513 -4.64 -7.07 24.05
C ARG A 513 -5.89 -6.81 23.20
N ALA A 514 -5.80 -6.88 21.88
CA ALA A 514 -6.90 -6.62 20.96
C ALA A 514 -6.67 -7.37 19.65
N ALA A 515 -7.74 -7.65 18.90
CA ALA A 515 -7.60 -8.31 17.60
C ALA A 515 -6.76 -7.49 16.62
N GLY A 516 -5.94 -8.15 15.82
CA GLY A 516 -5.04 -7.55 14.83
C GLY A 516 -3.62 -8.12 14.88
N THR A 517 -2.74 -7.59 14.04
CA THR A 517 -1.33 -7.99 13.97
C THR A 517 -0.41 -6.96 14.65
N ALA A 518 0.55 -7.44 15.43
CA ALA A 518 1.65 -6.66 16.00
C ALA A 518 2.97 -7.38 15.79
N TYR A 519 4.09 -6.66 15.83
CA TYR A 519 5.43 -7.23 15.78
C TYR A 519 6.14 -6.93 17.10
N ILE A 520 6.69 -7.95 17.75
CA ILE A 520 7.58 -7.75 18.89
C ILE A 520 8.98 -7.64 18.35
N MET A 521 9.57 -6.46 18.47
CA MET A 521 10.89 -6.11 17.96
C MET A 521 11.94 -6.44 19.02
N PHE A 522 13.04 -7.05 18.60
CA PHE A 522 14.21 -7.37 19.40
C PHE A 522 15.42 -6.76 18.70
N GLU A 523 15.97 -5.68 19.23
CA GLU A 523 17.03 -4.90 18.59
C GLU A 523 18.29 -4.89 19.46
N VAL A 524 19.44 -5.17 18.87
CA VAL A 524 20.75 -5.12 19.55
C VAL A 524 21.45 -3.82 19.16
N TYR A 525 21.91 -3.06 20.16
CA TYR A 525 22.61 -1.79 20.01
C TYR A 525 24.03 -1.85 20.56
N GLU A 526 24.95 -1.12 19.94
CA GLU A 526 26.26 -0.76 20.48
C GLU A 526 26.35 0.78 20.53
N GLY A 527 26.30 1.32 21.75
CA GLY A 527 26.04 2.75 21.95
C GLY A 527 24.67 3.15 21.39
N ASP A 528 24.67 4.10 20.46
CA ASP A 528 23.46 4.60 19.77
C ASP A 528 23.21 3.92 18.41
N THR A 529 24.04 2.95 18.00
CA THR A 529 23.94 2.28 16.70
C THR A 529 23.25 0.93 16.85
N GLN A 530 22.15 0.71 16.10
CA GLN A 530 21.50 -0.59 15.97
C GLN A 530 22.36 -1.50 15.09
N ILE A 531 22.78 -2.66 15.62
CA ILE A 531 23.64 -3.63 14.94
C ILE A 531 22.82 -4.72 14.26
N THR A 532 21.78 -5.20 14.94
CA THR A 532 20.88 -6.21 14.38
C THR A 532 19.48 -6.06 14.97
N HIS A 533 18.51 -6.66 14.30
CA HIS A 533 17.17 -6.81 14.82
C HIS A 533 16.59 -8.16 14.42
N ALA A 534 15.59 -8.58 15.17
CA ALA A 534 14.70 -9.66 14.81
C ALA A 534 13.30 -9.29 15.30
N SER A 535 12.27 -9.88 14.70
CA SER A 535 10.91 -9.62 15.13
C SER A 535 10.07 -10.89 15.14
N VAL A 536 9.09 -10.93 16.04
CA VAL A 536 8.07 -11.99 16.08
C VAL A 536 6.73 -11.39 15.71
N ARG A 537 6.11 -11.90 14.66
CA ARG A 537 4.74 -11.54 14.30
C ARG A 537 3.77 -12.16 15.29
N ILE A 538 2.93 -11.34 15.90
CA ILE A 538 1.86 -11.74 16.83
C ILE A 538 0.53 -11.40 16.19
N GLU A 539 -0.22 -12.43 15.83
CA GLU A 539 -1.61 -12.31 15.41
C GLU A 539 -2.51 -12.57 16.62
N VAL A 540 -3.29 -11.57 17.01
CA VAL A 540 -4.30 -11.72 18.05
C VAL A 540 -5.65 -11.84 17.35
N ALA A 541 -6.33 -12.98 17.47
CA ALA A 541 -7.61 -13.22 16.79
C ALA A 541 -8.61 -13.95 17.72
N PRO A 542 -9.91 -13.56 17.74
CA PRO A 542 -10.92 -14.25 18.54
C PRO A 542 -11.07 -15.71 18.12
N GLY A 543 -11.07 -16.65 19.07
CA GLY A 543 -11.21 -18.07 18.79
C GLY A 543 -9.97 -18.73 18.15
N ALA A 544 -8.82 -18.03 18.14
CA ALA A 544 -7.56 -18.65 17.75
C ALA A 544 -7.12 -19.69 18.80
N ASP A 545 -6.82 -20.90 18.34
CA ASP A 545 -6.00 -21.83 19.12
C ASP A 545 -4.58 -21.27 19.25
N ARG A 546 -3.92 -21.51 20.39
CA ARG A 546 -2.48 -21.23 20.52
C ARG A 546 -1.71 -22.13 19.56
N ALA A 547 -1.36 -21.59 18.41
CA ALA A 547 -0.51 -22.23 17.43
C ALA A 547 0.75 -21.37 17.28
N GLY A 548 1.89 -22.02 17.51
CA GLY A 548 3.21 -21.49 17.19
C GLY A 548 3.96 -22.58 16.46
N GLU A 549 4.45 -22.29 15.25
CA GLU A 549 5.40 -23.16 14.59
C GLU A 549 6.79 -22.88 15.18
N ARG A 550 7.48 -23.94 15.57
CA ARG A 550 8.85 -23.84 16.08
C ARG A 550 9.79 -23.61 14.90
N GLY A 551 10.08 -22.34 14.64
CA GLY A 551 11.20 -21.90 13.80
C GLY A 551 12.29 -21.33 14.70
N ASN A 552 13.53 -21.76 14.49
CA ASN A 552 14.69 -21.14 15.11
C ASN A 552 15.10 -19.96 14.24
N ASN A 553 14.61 -18.76 14.56
CA ASN A 553 15.01 -17.56 13.83
C ASN A 553 16.27 -17.01 14.48
N VAL A 554 17.41 -17.11 13.80
CA VAL A 554 18.72 -16.73 14.34
C VAL A 554 19.33 -15.64 13.47
N SER A 555 19.34 -14.42 13.99
CA SER A 555 20.07 -13.30 13.39
C SER A 555 21.49 -13.28 13.95
N TYR A 556 22.49 -13.33 13.09
CA TYR A 556 23.90 -13.25 13.48
C TYR A 556 24.40 -11.81 13.31
N PHE A 557 25.27 -11.35 14.21
CA PHE A 557 25.85 -10.01 14.14
C PHE A 557 27.35 -10.01 14.41
N GLY A 558 28.06 -9.16 13.65
CA GLY A 558 29.51 -9.05 13.59
C GLY A 558 30.05 -7.80 14.25
#